data_AF-A0A957HKC3-F1
#
_entry.id   AF-A0A957HKC3-F1
#
_cell.length_a   1.000
_cell.length_b   1.000
_cell.length_c   1.000
_cell.angle_alpha   90.00
_cell.angle_beta   90.00
_cell.angle_gamma   90.00
#
_symmetry.space_group_name_H-M   'P 1'
#
loop_
_entity.id
_entity.type
_entity.pdbx_description
1 polymer ?
#
loop_
_entity_poly.entity_id
_entity_poly.type
_entity_poly.pdbx_seq_one_letter_code
_entity_poly.pdbx_strand_id
1 'polypeptide(L)' 'MMYWLEVSVITDGEGAEAVAEVLRPFAYNDGVVLEQLGDMSTPDPDALETAVTVKIYLPENEDTPEKRQRLEEIL' A
#
# COMPACT_ATOMS: atom_id res chain seq x y z
N MET A 1 -21.00 -4.91 11.41
CA MET A 1 -19.53 -4.88 11.57
C MET A 1 -19.04 -3.84 10.59
N MET A 2 -18.20 -2.89 11.01
CA MET A 2 -17.59 -1.93 10.09
C MET A 2 -16.36 -2.59 9.46
N TYR A 3 -16.24 -2.56 8.14
CA TYR A 3 -15.06 -3.07 7.44
C TYR A 3 -14.10 -1.94 7.04
N TRP A 4 -12.88 -2.33 6.69
CA TRP A 4 -11.86 -1.45 6.14
C TRP A 4 -11.45 -2.00 4.78
N LEU A 5 -11.38 -1.12 3.79
CA LEU A 5 -10.82 -1.47 2.48
C LEU A 5 -9.32 -1.26 2.55
N GLU A 6 -8.56 -2.32 2.29
CA GLU A 6 -7.12 -2.25 2.05
C GLU A 6 -6.89 -2.06 0.54
N VAL A 7 -6.07 -1.08 0.19
CA VAL A 7 -5.52 -0.90 -1.17
C VAL A 7 -4.03 -1.15 -1.08
N SER A 8 -3.54 -2.14 -1.82
CA SER A 8 -2.17 -2.64 -1.74
C SER A 8 -1.53 -2.69 -3.11
N VAL A 9 -0.32 -2.13 -3.23
CA VAL A 9 0.46 -2.09 -4.47
C VAL A 9 1.83 -2.65 -4.20
N ILE A 10 2.25 -3.64 -4.98
CA ILE A 10 3.59 -4.22 -4.90
C ILE A 10 4.48 -3.48 -5.89
N THR A 11 5.61 -2.99 -5.41
CA THR A 11 6.61 -2.26 -6.19
C THR A 11 8.01 -2.60 -5.67
N ASP A 12 9.06 -1.94 -6.17
CA ASP A 12 10.40 -2.01 -5.59
C ASP A 12 10.64 -0.84 -4.61
N GLY A 13 11.82 -0.80 -3.99
CA GLY A 13 12.16 0.25 -3.03
C GLY A 13 12.18 1.67 -3.62
N GLU A 14 12.47 1.83 -4.92
CA GLU A 14 12.50 3.14 -5.57
C GLU A 14 11.08 3.62 -5.89
N GLY A 15 10.21 2.72 -6.37
CA GLY A 15 8.81 3.01 -6.67
C GLY A 15 7.93 3.20 -5.44
N ALA A 16 8.32 2.65 -4.29
CA ALA A 16 7.55 2.72 -3.05
C ALA A 16 7.22 4.16 -2.60
N GLU A 17 8.19 5.08 -2.71
CA GLU A 17 7.99 6.48 -2.32
C GLU A 17 6.99 7.18 -3.26
N ALA A 18 7.14 6.99 -4.58
CA ALA A 18 6.23 7.57 -5.57
C ALA A 18 4.79 7.05 -5.40
N VAL A 19 4.64 5.74 -5.20
CA VAL A 19 3.31 5.13 -4.95
C VAL A 19 2.72 5.66 -3.64
N ALA A 20 3.53 5.82 -2.59
CA ALA A 20 3.09 6.38 -1.31
C ALA A 20 2.59 7.82 -1.46
N GLU A 21 3.28 8.67 -2.24
CA GLU A 21 2.83 10.04 -2.49
C GLU A 21 1.52 10.10 -3.27
N VAL A 22 1.36 9.25 -4.28
CA VAL A 22 0.14 9.17 -5.10
C VAL A 22 -1.06 8.69 -4.29
N LEU A 23 -0.86 7.72 -3.38
CA LEU A 23 -1.93 7.12 -2.57
C LEU A 23 -2.29 7.93 -1.33
N ARG A 24 -1.36 8.74 -0.77
CA ARG A 24 -1.57 9.51 0.48
C ARG A 24 -2.89 10.32 0.51
N PRO A 25 -3.31 11.03 -0.55
CA PRO A 25 -4.56 11.80 -0.53
C PRO A 25 -5.83 10.95 -0.35
N PHE A 26 -5.76 9.63 -0.57
CA PHE A 26 -6.88 8.71 -0.42
C PHE A 26 -6.88 8.01 0.94
N ALA A 27 -5.75 8.04 1.65
CA ALA A 27 -5.53 7.31 2.88
C ALA A 27 -6.26 7.92 4.07
N TYR A 28 -6.76 7.06 4.96
CA TYR A 28 -7.29 7.51 6.24
C TYR A 28 -6.19 8.19 7.07
N ASN A 29 -6.42 9.46 7.45
CA ASN A 29 -5.48 10.30 8.20
C ASN A 29 -4.08 10.38 7.58
N ASP A 30 -3.98 10.41 6.25
CA ASP A 30 -2.71 10.42 5.50
C ASP A 30 -1.78 9.22 5.79
N GLY A 31 -2.33 8.15 6.37
CA GLY A 31 -1.57 6.97 6.81
C GLY A 31 -1.21 6.03 5.66
N VAL A 32 0.08 5.90 5.39
CA VAL A 32 0.63 4.95 4.39
C VAL A 32 1.55 3.96 5.07
N VAL A 33 1.41 2.68 4.75
CA VAL A 33 2.28 1.59 5.24
C VAL A 33 3.21 1.15 4.14
N LEU A 34 4.50 1.02 4.47
CA LEU A 34 5.49 0.34 3.65
C LEU A 34 5.83 -0.99 4.34
N GLU A 35 5.48 -2.09 3.69
CA GLU A 35 5.77 -3.44 4.17
C GLU A 35 6.80 -4.09 3.25
N GLN A 36 7.84 -4.65 3.85
CA GLN A 36 8.88 -5.40 3.15
C GLN A 36 9.02 -6.76 3.85
N LEU A 37 9.02 -7.83 3.06
CA LEU A 37 9.13 -9.19 3.58
C LEU A 37 10.60 -9.56 3.78
N GLY A 38 10.85 -10.49 4.70
CA GLY A 38 12.15 -11.12 4.86
C GLY A 38 12.45 -12.07 3.69
N ASP A 39 13.70 -12.13 3.26
CA ASP A 39 14.14 -13.01 2.18
C ASP A 39 14.30 -14.45 2.70
N MET A 40 13.31 -15.30 2.39
CA MET A 40 13.28 -16.70 2.81
C MET A 40 14.29 -17.60 2.07
N SER A 41 15.00 -17.09 1.07
CA SER A 41 16.01 -17.83 0.31
C SER A 41 17.37 -17.92 1.02
N THR A 42 17.55 -17.14 2.08
CA THR A 42 18.80 -17.03 2.84
C THR A 42 18.58 -17.29 4.33
N PRO A 43 19.57 -17.86 5.06
CA PRO A 43 19.51 -18.01 6.51
C PRO A 43 19.79 -16.70 7.27
N ASP A 44 20.15 -15.62 6.58
CA ASP A 44 20.38 -14.31 7.18
C ASP A 44 19.05 -13.70 7.67
N PRO A 45 18.85 -13.49 8.99
CA PRO A 45 17.59 -12.98 9.52
C PRO A 45 17.31 -11.51 9.16
N ASP A 46 18.33 -10.77 8.72
CA ASP A 46 18.21 -9.36 8.37
C ASP A 46 18.03 -9.16 6.84
N ALA A 47 18.06 -10.23 6.05
CA ALA A 47 17.85 -10.16 4.62
C ALA A 47 16.37 -9.89 4.29
N LEU A 48 16.15 -8.99 3.35
CA LEU A 48 14.82 -8.54 2.92
C LEU A 48 14.63 -8.77 1.42
N GLU A 49 13.40 -9.11 1.01
CA GLU A 49 13.02 -9.12 -0.39
C GLU A 49 13.08 -7.70 -0.95
N THR A 50 13.49 -7.53 -2.22
CA THR A 50 13.52 -6.20 -2.86
C THR A 50 12.13 -5.58 -3.03
N ALA A 51 11.10 -6.42 -3.07
CA ALA A 51 9.72 -5.99 -3.24
C ALA A 51 9.19 -5.31 -1.97
N VAL A 52 8.52 -4.17 -2.15
CA VAL A 52 7.84 -3.39 -1.12
C VAL A 52 6.36 -3.34 -1.46
N THR A 53 5.52 -3.61 -0.46
CA THR A 53 4.08 -3.42 -0.57
C THR A 53 3.69 -2.10 0.08
N VAL A 54 3.15 -1.18 -0.71
CA VAL A 54 2.58 0.09 -0.24
C VAL A 54 1.10 -0.11 0.03
N LYS A 55 0.64 0.20 1.25
CA LYS A 55 -0.75 0.02 1.65
C LYS A 55 -1.36 1.31 2.18
N ILE A 56 -2.62 1.54 1.81
CA ILE A 56 -3.49 2.51 2.46
C ILE A 56 -4.78 1.83 2.91
N TYR A 57 -5.43 2.41 3.92
CA TYR A 57 -6.69 1.91 4.45
C TYR A 57 -7.77 2.98 4.32
N LEU A 58 -8.96 2.55 3.90
CA LEU A 58 -10.15 3.39 3.83
C LEU A 58 -11.23 2.81 4.74
N PRO A 59 -11.93 3.64 5.52
CA PRO A 59 -13.09 3.18 6.28
C PRO A 59 -14.26 2.89 5.31
N GLU A 60 -15.15 1.97 5.68
CA GLU A 60 -16.32 1.57 4.88
C GLU A 60 -17.12 2.74 4.29
N ASN A 61 -17.26 3.85 5.03
CA ASN A 61 -18.04 5.01 4.58
C ASN A 61 -17.34 5.86 3.50
N GLU A 62 -16.07 5.60 3.21
CA GLU A 62 -15.31 6.23 2.13
C GLU A 62 -15.07 5.31 0.93
N ASP A 63 -15.45 4.04 1.04
CA ASP A 63 -15.37 3.07 -0.04
C ASP A 63 -16.53 3.29 -1.04
N THR A 64 -16.31 4.18 -2.02
CA THR A 64 -17.27 4.47 -3.10
C THR A 64 -16.75 4.01 -4.47
N PRO A 65 -17.65 3.70 -5.42
CA PRO A 65 -17.26 3.36 -6.79
C PRO A 65 -16.35 4.42 -7.45
N GLU A 66 -16.62 5.70 -7.21
CA GLU A 66 -15.84 6.81 -7.75
C GLU A 66 -14.42 6.84 -7.17
N LYS A 67 -14.28 6.60 -5.86
CA LYS A 67 -12.97 6.57 -5.20
C LYS A 67 -12.16 5.34 -5.66
N ARG A 68 -12.82 4.18 -5.84
CA ARG A 68 -12.21 2.97 -6.42
C ARG A 68 -11.73 3.19 -7.84
N GLN A 69 -12.57 3.76 -8.71
CA GLN A 69 -12.20 4.08 -10.08
C GLN A 69 -10.99 5.03 -10.10
N ARG A 70 -10.99 6.05 -9.25
CA ARG A 70 -9.88 7.00 -9.19
C ARG A 70 -8.57 6.33 -8.75
N LEU A 71 -8.63 5.40 -7.81
CA LEU A 71 -7.47 4.60 -7.40
C LEU A 71 -6.97 3.70 -8.55
N GLU A 72 -7.86 3.08 -9.32
CA GLU A 72 -7.50 2.28 -10.49
C GLU A 72 -6.87 3.09 -11.63
N GLU A 73 -7.21 4.38 -11.78
CA GLU A 73 -6.67 5.25 -12.83
C GLU A 73 -5.25 5.77 -12.54
N ILE A 74 -4.89 5.92 -11.26
CA ILE A 74 -3.62 6.52 -10.83
C ILE A 74 -2.53 5.49 -10.54
N LEU A 75 -2.91 4.22 -10.47
CA LEU A 75 -2.03 3.05 -10.27
C LEU A 75 -1.70 2.39 -11.61
#